data_AF-A0A316UIZ5-F1
#
_entry.id   AF-A0A316UIZ5-F1
#
_cell.length_a   1.000
_cell.length_b   1.000
_cell.length_c   1.000
_cell.angle_alpha   90.00
_cell.angle_beta   90.00
_cell.angle_gamma   90.00
#
_symmetry.space_group_name_H-M   'P 1'
#
loop_
_entity.id
_entity.type
_entity.pdbx_description
1 polymer ?
#
loop_
_entity_poly.entity_id
_entity_poly.type
_entity_poly.pdbx_seq_one_letter_code
_entity_poly.pdbx_strand_id
1 'polypeptide(L)'
;MASFPRGATLSELLEKRHRLSLALESNTRLQSSLCHAIEDLPRSLVELSQVESVLDLAEELHTSDIAERSIVSTSTHSSSLPILGARLPAVAQVNKELHDLREVTCRPAWNKVDDTALRRCVEAECKRLAAYEAAKLRNPDPLGYVASLSDEQLARCALGPGFDWHSLALRIAPKGSTPAHTGAACSTRWIMSVQKGPPSKMTLSPEQEAELRKLVNAQGSRIDWHHVASQLVATHPSLPVLEAHDALYSYTRLLPDQDEEMENHAAIDDQELLRLISVFGFEWAILAERTRKRRSAVWDRFRRALKNTHTRGIWNEGELQRLRQGIEEQLATGEVGGDLEKVDWTRVSILVGKRTPAQCRMRWKKRGARIPWATKSGEQPETNGEPASATATTSSSSSAAAPPRGKSVRWTLDEDERLKAAIAQSDLQAAQPGKKHWSWQEIAKFVGGRTALQASERWRTKLQQEVAGGVARRIDRSGVKVGGGKRRSGRKRKRVKDEESESEQEGDEEKEEDAEEEEDAEDIAAGTPTETQADSNDSNAEDVEVLLPPTTSSSRRGRKRKSPLRNAEEGYAVPRRYITRRRRG
;
A
#
# COMPACT_ATOMS: atom_id res chain seq x y z
N MET A 1 -5.03 -52.53 -20.33
CA MET A 1 -4.47 -52.44 -21.70
C MET A 1 -5.21 -51.35 -22.46
N ALA A 2 -4.58 -50.19 -22.61
CA ALA A 2 -5.20 -49.04 -23.29
C ALA A 2 -5.30 -49.32 -24.79
N SER A 3 -6.50 -49.22 -25.34
CA SER A 3 -6.76 -49.39 -26.76
C SER A 3 -6.13 -48.23 -27.53
N PHE A 4 -5.06 -48.52 -28.28
CA PHE A 4 -4.56 -47.58 -29.28
C PHE A 4 -5.67 -47.32 -30.31
N PRO A 5 -5.94 -46.05 -30.66
CA PRO A 5 -6.91 -45.73 -31.69
C PRO A 5 -6.41 -46.28 -33.03
N ARG A 6 -6.95 -47.43 -33.42
CA ARG A 6 -6.78 -48.01 -34.77
C ARG A 6 -7.49 -47.08 -35.75
N GLY A 7 -6.75 -46.30 -36.51
CA GLY A 7 -7.37 -45.50 -37.57
C GLY A 7 -6.50 -44.45 -38.25
N ALA A 8 -5.38 -44.00 -37.67
CA ALA A 8 -4.50 -43.11 -38.41
C ALA A 8 -3.68 -43.92 -39.42
N THR A 9 -3.95 -43.72 -40.70
CA THR A 9 -3.11 -44.31 -41.75
C THR A 9 -1.70 -43.73 -41.64
N LEU A 10 -0.66 -44.50 -41.99
CA LEU A 10 0.74 -44.03 -41.96
C LEU A 10 0.90 -42.70 -42.72
N SER A 11 0.13 -42.52 -43.80
CA SER A 11 0.07 -41.28 -44.58
C SER A 11 -0.37 -40.07 -43.74
N GLU A 12 -1.40 -40.21 -42.89
CA GLU A 12 -1.86 -39.11 -42.02
C GLU A 12 -0.83 -38.74 -40.95
N LEU A 13 -0.09 -39.72 -40.42
CA LEU A 13 0.97 -39.46 -39.45
C LEU A 13 2.16 -38.74 -40.10
N LEU A 14 2.52 -39.11 -41.33
CA LEU A 14 3.57 -38.42 -42.09
C LEU A 14 3.14 -37.00 -42.48
N GLU A 15 1.88 -36.80 -42.85
CA GLU A 15 1.35 -35.46 -43.15
C GLU A 15 1.31 -34.58 -41.89
N LYS A 16 0.89 -35.12 -40.75
CA LYS A 16 0.94 -34.40 -39.46
C LYS A 16 2.38 -34.04 -39.07
N ARG A 17 3.33 -34.96 -39.25
CA ARG A 17 4.76 -34.69 -39.01
C ARG A 17 5.29 -33.58 -39.91
N HIS A 18 4.93 -33.60 -41.20
CA HIS A 18 5.33 -32.56 -42.14
C HIS A 18 4.77 -31.19 -41.76
N ARG A 19 3.47 -31.11 -41.40
CA ARG A 19 2.84 -29.87 -40.91
C ARG A 19 3.51 -29.35 -39.63
N LEU A 20 3.87 -30.24 -38.70
CA LEU A 20 4.61 -29.86 -37.49
C LEU A 20 6.01 -29.33 -37.83
N SER A 21 6.71 -29.92 -38.80
CA SER A 21 8.01 -29.43 -39.27
C SER A 21 7.92 -28.02 -39.84
N LEU A 22 6.92 -27.76 -40.71
CA LEU A 22 6.70 -26.42 -41.27
C LEU A 22 6.33 -25.40 -40.20
N ALA A 23 5.53 -25.79 -39.19
CA ALA A 23 5.19 -24.92 -38.08
C ALA A 23 6.41 -24.58 -37.22
N LEU A 24 7.32 -25.54 -37.00
CA LEU A 24 8.58 -25.31 -36.29
C LEU A 24 9.50 -24.37 -37.06
N GLU A 25 9.65 -24.55 -38.37
CA GLU A 25 10.42 -23.64 -39.23
C GLU A 25 9.82 -22.23 -39.28
N SER A 26 8.49 -22.10 -39.29
CA SER A 26 7.84 -20.80 -39.18
C SER A 26 8.11 -20.15 -37.82
N ASN A 27 8.10 -20.93 -36.74
CA ASN A 27 8.35 -20.43 -35.39
C ASN A 27 9.81 -19.97 -35.23
N THR A 28 10.78 -20.72 -35.74
CA THR A 28 12.19 -20.31 -35.71
C THR A 28 12.42 -19.01 -36.50
N ARG A 29 11.79 -18.84 -37.67
CA ARG A 29 11.84 -17.57 -38.42
C ARG A 29 11.25 -16.40 -37.64
N LEU A 30 10.11 -16.60 -36.96
CA LEU A 30 9.50 -15.58 -36.12
C LEU A 30 10.39 -15.23 -34.92
N GLN A 31 11.01 -16.22 -34.29
CA GLN A 31 11.97 -16.00 -33.20
C GLN A 31 13.18 -15.20 -33.67
N SER A 32 13.78 -15.54 -34.83
CA SER A 32 14.88 -14.75 -35.40
C SER A 32 14.46 -13.30 -35.73
N SER A 33 13.26 -13.12 -36.29
CA SER A 33 12.73 -11.77 -36.57
C SER A 33 12.48 -10.97 -35.29
N LEU A 34 12.02 -11.62 -34.22
CA LEU A 34 11.83 -10.99 -32.91
C LEU A 34 13.17 -10.60 -32.28
N CYS A 35 14.19 -11.46 -32.36
CA CYS A 35 15.53 -11.15 -31.88
C CYS A 35 16.10 -9.90 -32.58
N HIS A 36 16.01 -9.83 -33.91
CA HIS A 36 16.46 -8.63 -34.64
C HIS A 36 15.67 -7.38 -34.26
N ALA A 37 14.34 -7.48 -34.07
CA ALA A 37 13.55 -6.34 -33.62
C ALA A 37 13.93 -5.87 -32.19
N ILE A 38 14.33 -6.78 -31.31
CA ILE A 38 14.84 -6.47 -29.98
C ILE A 38 16.24 -5.83 -30.06
N GLU A 39 17.11 -6.31 -30.95
CA GLU A 39 18.44 -5.76 -31.19
C GLU A 39 18.40 -4.34 -31.78
N ASP A 40 17.37 -4.02 -32.57
CA ASP A 40 17.16 -2.68 -33.14
C ASP A 40 16.49 -1.69 -32.16
N LEU A 41 15.86 -2.18 -31.08
CA LEU A 41 15.15 -1.35 -30.10
C LEU A 41 16.03 -0.25 -29.46
N PRO A 42 17.31 -0.49 -29.08
CA PRO A 42 18.19 0.55 -28.58
C PRO A 42 18.49 1.65 -29.61
N ARG A 43 18.57 1.31 -30.91
CA ARG A 43 18.78 2.31 -31.97
C ARG A 43 17.54 3.19 -32.11
N SER A 44 16.35 2.58 -32.12
CA SER A 44 15.10 3.34 -32.14
C SER A 44 14.91 4.22 -30.91
N LEU A 45 15.38 3.78 -29.72
CA LEU A 45 15.38 4.60 -28.51
C LEU A 45 16.32 5.81 -28.59
N VAL A 46 17.50 5.66 -29.20
CA VAL A 46 18.42 6.78 -29.46
C VAL A 46 17.84 7.74 -30.50
N GLU A 47 17.17 7.25 -31.53
CA GLU A 47 16.47 8.10 -32.49
C GLU A 47 15.30 8.85 -31.84
N LEU A 48 14.56 8.21 -30.94
CA LEU A 48 13.47 8.85 -30.19
C LEU A 48 13.97 9.91 -29.22
N SER A 49 15.10 9.70 -28.54
CA SER A 49 15.69 10.72 -27.66
C SER A 49 16.21 11.93 -28.44
N GLN A 50 16.71 11.71 -29.66
CA GLN A 50 17.04 12.82 -30.58
C GLN A 50 15.79 13.57 -31.03
N VAL A 51 14.67 12.89 -31.27
CA VAL A 51 13.39 13.53 -31.58
C VAL A 51 12.85 14.31 -30.39
N GLU A 52 12.97 13.79 -29.16
CA GLU A 52 12.60 14.49 -27.92
C GLU A 52 13.40 15.77 -27.76
N SER A 53 14.73 15.72 -27.94
CA SER A 53 15.59 16.91 -27.95
C SER A 53 15.19 17.94 -29.02
N VAL A 54 14.76 17.50 -30.20
CA VAL A 54 14.31 18.40 -31.27
C VAL A 54 12.93 18.99 -30.95
N LEU A 55 12.06 18.25 -30.26
CA LEU A 55 10.76 18.73 -29.81
C LEU A 55 10.91 19.75 -28.67
N ASP A 56 11.80 19.50 -27.72
CA ASP A 56 12.14 20.45 -26.65
C ASP A 56 12.70 21.74 -27.23
N LEU A 57 13.63 21.64 -28.20
CA LEU A 57 14.15 22.81 -28.91
C LEU A 57 13.06 23.53 -29.71
N ALA A 58 12.12 22.80 -30.31
CA ALA A 58 10.98 23.39 -31.01
C ALA A 58 10.00 24.07 -30.05
N GLU A 59 9.84 23.56 -28.83
CA GLU A 59 9.01 24.18 -27.78
C GLU A 59 9.68 25.42 -27.17
N GLU A 60 11.00 25.40 -26.97
CA GLU A 60 11.80 26.58 -26.63
C GLU A 60 11.75 27.64 -27.73
N LEU A 61 11.88 27.25 -28.98
CA LEU A 61 11.70 28.15 -30.12
C LEU A 61 10.27 28.66 -30.22
N HIS A 62 9.25 27.83 -29.95
CA HIS A 62 7.85 28.25 -30.00
C HIS A 62 7.51 29.22 -28.86
N THR A 63 8.05 29.00 -27.67
CA THR A 63 7.88 29.92 -26.53
C THR A 63 8.63 31.23 -26.75
N SER A 64 9.82 31.18 -27.38
CA SER A 64 10.55 32.37 -27.84
C SER A 64 9.81 33.09 -28.97
N ASP A 65 9.22 32.37 -29.92
CA ASP A 65 8.47 32.91 -31.06
C ASP A 65 7.09 33.44 -30.60
N ILE A 66 6.47 32.87 -29.55
CA ILE A 66 5.30 33.47 -28.87
C ILE A 66 5.71 34.75 -28.13
N ALA A 67 6.88 34.77 -27.48
CA ALA A 67 7.41 35.98 -26.85
C ALA A 67 7.74 37.07 -27.88
N GLU A 68 8.30 36.71 -29.04
CA GLU A 68 8.59 37.62 -30.15
C GLU A 68 7.33 38.07 -30.91
N ARG A 69 6.34 37.19 -31.12
CA ARG A 69 5.03 37.54 -31.73
C ARG A 69 4.16 38.38 -30.80
N SER A 70 4.34 38.29 -29.49
CA SER A 70 3.78 39.25 -28.53
C SER A 70 4.41 40.64 -28.68
N ILE A 71 5.60 40.75 -29.29
CA ILE A 71 6.32 42.01 -29.52
C ILE A 71 6.12 42.51 -30.96
N VAL A 72 5.91 41.62 -31.94
CA VAL A 72 5.85 41.96 -33.37
C VAL A 72 4.56 41.47 -34.00
N SER A 73 3.47 42.20 -33.73
CA SER A 73 2.28 42.20 -34.58
C SER A 73 2.54 43.10 -35.78
N THR A 74 3.14 42.58 -36.86
CA THR A 74 2.99 43.05 -38.25
C THR A 74 3.99 42.31 -39.15
N SER A 75 3.49 41.39 -39.99
CA SER A 75 3.98 41.15 -41.35
C SER A 75 3.61 39.72 -41.80
N THR A 76 2.81 39.68 -42.86
CA THR A 76 2.44 38.49 -43.63
C THR A 76 3.61 38.02 -44.47
N HIS A 77 4.09 36.77 -44.28
CA HIS A 77 4.53 35.87 -45.36
C HIS A 77 4.69 34.45 -44.81
N SER A 78 3.75 33.57 -45.18
CA SER A 78 3.77 32.14 -44.86
C SER A 78 3.85 31.35 -46.15
N SER A 79 4.99 30.69 -46.38
CA SER A 79 5.10 29.55 -47.28
C SER A 79 6.50 28.95 -47.18
N SER A 80 6.69 27.92 -46.33
CA SER A 80 7.51 26.71 -46.62
C SER A 80 7.90 25.96 -45.35
N LEU A 81 7.15 24.91 -44.96
CA LEU A 81 7.73 23.80 -44.19
C LEU A 81 7.07 22.47 -44.64
N PRO A 82 7.51 21.88 -45.77
CA PRO A 82 6.96 20.62 -46.30
C PRO A 82 7.34 19.37 -45.48
N ILE A 83 8.31 19.49 -44.57
CA ILE A 83 8.92 18.32 -43.90
C ILE A 83 8.10 17.84 -42.68
N LEU A 84 7.32 18.73 -42.06
CA LEU A 84 6.48 18.37 -40.90
C LEU A 84 5.22 17.58 -41.30
N GLY A 85 4.71 17.76 -42.52
CA GLY A 85 3.49 17.09 -42.99
C GLY A 85 3.62 15.57 -43.10
N ALA A 86 4.82 15.05 -43.39
CA ALA A 86 5.04 13.61 -43.54
C ALA A 86 5.17 12.86 -42.20
N ARG A 87 5.58 13.54 -41.12
CA ARG A 87 5.82 12.92 -39.81
C ARG A 87 4.68 13.11 -38.80
N LEU A 88 3.79 14.07 -39.04
CA LEU A 88 2.60 14.31 -38.21
C LEU A 88 1.74 13.03 -37.97
N PRO A 89 1.50 12.18 -38.98
CA PRO A 89 0.72 10.95 -38.77
C PRO A 89 1.41 9.95 -37.84
N ALA A 90 2.74 9.86 -37.87
CA ALA A 90 3.51 8.99 -37.00
C ALA A 90 3.49 9.49 -35.54
N VAL A 91 3.61 10.81 -35.34
CA VAL A 91 3.50 11.42 -34.00
C VAL A 91 2.08 11.27 -33.44
N ALA A 92 1.05 11.42 -34.27
CA ALA A 92 -0.34 11.19 -33.86
C ALA A 92 -0.59 9.72 -33.46
N GLN A 93 0.05 8.77 -34.17
CA GLN A 93 -0.02 7.34 -33.84
C GLN A 93 0.67 7.02 -32.51
N VAL A 94 1.88 7.53 -32.27
CA VAL A 94 2.60 7.34 -30.99
C VAL A 94 1.85 7.99 -29.82
N ASN A 95 1.27 9.18 -30.02
CA ASN A 95 0.49 9.85 -28.98
C ASN A 95 -0.80 9.08 -28.64
N LYS A 96 -1.42 8.45 -29.64
CA LYS A 96 -2.55 7.53 -29.44
C LYS A 96 -2.13 6.29 -28.63
N GLU A 97 -1.00 5.68 -28.96
CA GLU A 97 -0.48 4.51 -28.23
C GLU A 97 -0.12 4.86 -26.77
N LEU A 98 0.45 6.03 -26.52
CA LEU A 98 0.71 6.54 -25.17
C LEU A 98 -0.59 6.85 -24.40
N HIS A 99 -1.61 7.39 -25.08
CA HIS A 99 -2.93 7.60 -24.48
C HIS A 99 -3.60 6.26 -24.13
N ASP A 100 -3.53 5.27 -25.01
CA ASP A 100 -4.06 3.92 -24.77
C ASP A 100 -3.31 3.23 -23.62
N LEU A 101 -1.98 3.39 -23.53
CA LEU A 101 -1.17 2.91 -22.40
C LEU A 101 -1.50 3.62 -21.09
N ARG A 102 -1.73 4.94 -21.11
CA ARG A 102 -2.21 5.71 -19.94
C ARG A 102 -3.62 5.29 -19.53
N GLU A 103 -4.53 5.05 -20.46
CA GLU A 103 -5.86 4.50 -20.17
C GLU A 103 -5.79 3.08 -19.59
N VAL A 104 -4.80 2.27 -19.98
CA VAL A 104 -4.59 0.93 -19.45
C VAL A 104 -3.95 0.96 -18.05
N THR A 105 -3.06 1.92 -17.79
CA THR A 105 -2.30 2.00 -16.53
C THR A 105 -2.96 2.88 -15.45
N CYS A 106 -3.75 3.89 -15.84
CA CYS A 106 -4.51 4.76 -14.95
C CYS A 106 -5.94 4.27 -14.68
N ARG A 107 -6.21 2.98 -14.92
CA ARG A 107 -7.56 2.42 -14.70
C ARG A 107 -8.01 2.68 -13.26
N PRO A 108 -9.26 3.14 -13.08
CA PRO A 108 -9.77 3.50 -11.77
C PRO A 108 -9.63 2.31 -10.83
N ALA A 109 -9.18 2.59 -9.60
CA ALA A 109 -9.17 1.60 -8.54
C ALA A 109 -10.52 0.89 -8.48
N TRP A 110 -10.50 -0.44 -8.41
CA TRP A 110 -11.70 -1.28 -8.30
C TRP A 110 -12.66 -0.69 -7.27
N ASN A 111 -13.86 -0.31 -7.74
CA ASN A 111 -14.91 0.19 -6.86
C ASN A 111 -15.89 -0.95 -6.50
N LYS A 112 -16.80 -0.69 -5.55
CA LYS A 112 -17.78 -1.71 -5.10
C LYS A 112 -18.74 -2.16 -6.21
N VAL A 113 -19.03 -1.29 -7.18
CA VAL A 113 -19.89 -1.62 -8.33
C VAL A 113 -19.17 -2.60 -9.23
N ASP A 114 -17.90 -2.36 -9.52
CA ASP A 114 -17.04 -3.26 -10.31
C ASP A 114 -16.91 -4.62 -9.64
N ASP A 115 -16.68 -4.66 -8.32
CA ASP A 115 -16.61 -5.92 -7.55
C ASP A 115 -17.92 -6.72 -7.63
N THR A 116 -19.06 -6.02 -7.56
CA THR A 116 -20.38 -6.65 -7.65
C THR A 116 -20.67 -7.15 -9.06
N ALA A 117 -20.28 -6.39 -10.09
CA ALA A 117 -20.40 -6.77 -11.48
C ALA A 117 -19.52 -7.98 -11.82
N LEU A 118 -18.24 -7.94 -11.42
CA LEU A 118 -17.30 -9.06 -11.54
C LEU A 118 -17.88 -10.32 -10.92
N ARG A 119 -18.34 -10.25 -9.67
CA ARG A 119 -18.91 -11.40 -8.98
C ARG A 119 -20.12 -12.00 -9.71
N ARG A 120 -21.07 -11.16 -10.14
CA ARG A 120 -22.24 -11.64 -10.90
C ARG A 120 -21.85 -12.29 -12.22
N CYS A 121 -20.92 -11.68 -12.96
CA CYS A 121 -20.45 -12.22 -14.24
C CYS A 121 -19.72 -13.55 -14.04
N VAL A 122 -18.86 -13.66 -13.02
CA VAL A 122 -18.12 -14.90 -12.74
C VAL A 122 -19.07 -16.00 -12.30
N GLU A 123 -19.98 -15.73 -11.37
CA GLU A 123 -20.98 -16.72 -10.94
C GLU A 123 -21.85 -17.21 -12.11
N ALA A 124 -22.28 -16.31 -13.00
CA ALA A 124 -23.05 -16.69 -14.19
C ALA A 124 -22.24 -17.59 -15.15
N GLU A 125 -20.96 -17.26 -15.36
CA GLU A 125 -20.07 -18.03 -16.22
C GLU A 125 -19.73 -19.40 -15.62
N CYS A 126 -19.45 -19.47 -14.33
CA CYS A 126 -19.22 -20.74 -13.61
C CYS A 126 -20.45 -21.64 -13.68
N LYS A 127 -21.65 -21.09 -13.48
CA LYS A 127 -22.91 -21.85 -13.64
C LYS A 127 -23.08 -22.39 -15.06
N ARG A 128 -22.74 -21.60 -16.08
CA ARG A 128 -22.76 -22.02 -17.49
C ARG A 128 -21.80 -23.18 -17.77
N LEU A 129 -20.55 -23.07 -17.30
CA LEU A 129 -19.52 -24.09 -17.47
C LEU A 129 -19.87 -25.38 -16.70
N ALA A 130 -20.37 -25.27 -15.47
CA ALA A 130 -20.81 -26.41 -14.69
C ALA A 130 -22.01 -27.14 -15.31
N ALA A 131 -22.97 -26.40 -15.89
CA ALA A 131 -24.08 -27.00 -16.63
C ALA A 131 -23.58 -27.75 -17.88
N TYR A 132 -22.61 -27.18 -18.60
CA TYR A 132 -22.00 -27.81 -19.77
C TYR A 132 -21.26 -29.10 -19.41
N GLU A 133 -20.44 -29.10 -18.36
CA GLU A 133 -19.76 -30.31 -17.88
C GLU A 133 -20.74 -31.37 -17.36
N ALA A 134 -21.79 -30.97 -16.64
CA ALA A 134 -22.83 -31.91 -16.19
C ALA A 134 -23.58 -32.54 -17.38
N ALA A 135 -23.88 -31.76 -18.43
CA ALA A 135 -24.48 -32.28 -19.66
C ALA A 135 -23.54 -33.24 -20.40
N LYS A 136 -22.24 -32.93 -20.47
CA LYS A 136 -21.21 -33.79 -21.05
C LYS A 136 -21.10 -35.14 -20.32
N LEU A 137 -21.32 -35.13 -19.00
CA LEU A 137 -21.38 -36.33 -18.16
C LEU A 137 -22.75 -37.04 -18.19
N ARG A 138 -23.69 -36.60 -19.05
CA ARG A 138 -25.05 -37.15 -19.17
C ARG A 138 -25.85 -37.10 -17.86
N ASN A 139 -25.63 -36.09 -17.03
CA ASN A 139 -26.46 -35.87 -15.84
C ASN A 139 -27.90 -35.55 -16.29
N PRO A 140 -28.93 -36.26 -15.79
CA PRO A 140 -30.33 -36.02 -16.18
C PRO A 140 -30.87 -34.65 -15.76
N ASP A 141 -30.24 -33.99 -14.77
CA ASP A 141 -30.61 -32.65 -14.33
C ASP A 141 -29.36 -31.74 -14.13
N PRO A 142 -28.80 -31.20 -15.21
CA PRO A 142 -27.65 -30.29 -15.14
C PRO A 142 -27.94 -29.01 -14.33
N LEU A 143 -29.18 -28.52 -14.37
CA LEU A 143 -29.58 -27.30 -13.66
C LEU A 143 -29.70 -27.55 -12.15
N GLY A 144 -30.27 -28.69 -11.74
CA GLY A 144 -30.29 -29.12 -10.35
C GLY A 144 -28.89 -29.35 -9.79
N TYR A 145 -27.98 -29.93 -10.59
CA TYR A 145 -26.57 -30.06 -10.22
C TYR A 145 -25.92 -28.69 -9.96
N VAL A 146 -26.07 -27.74 -10.89
CA VAL A 146 -25.53 -26.39 -10.73
C VAL A 146 -26.13 -25.66 -9.53
N ALA A 147 -27.43 -25.83 -9.28
CA ALA A 147 -28.10 -25.25 -8.10
C ALA A 147 -27.61 -25.86 -6.76
N SER A 148 -27.06 -27.08 -6.80
CA SER A 148 -26.49 -27.75 -5.62
C SER A 148 -25.04 -27.34 -5.30
N LEU A 149 -24.36 -26.64 -6.23
CA LEU A 149 -22.98 -26.22 -6.02
C LEU A 149 -22.91 -25.08 -5.00
N SER A 150 -21.98 -25.19 -4.05
CA SER A 150 -21.68 -24.09 -3.13
C SER A 150 -20.95 -22.94 -3.84
N ASP A 151 -21.00 -21.74 -3.26
CA ASP A 151 -20.23 -20.58 -3.74
C ASP A 151 -18.73 -20.88 -3.88
N GLU A 152 -18.19 -21.72 -2.98
CA GLU A 152 -16.80 -22.15 -3.01
C GLU A 152 -16.50 -23.08 -4.20
N GLN A 153 -17.41 -24.00 -4.51
CA GLN A 153 -17.28 -24.88 -5.67
C GLN A 153 -17.38 -24.09 -6.97
N LEU A 154 -18.32 -23.12 -7.06
CA LEU A 154 -18.42 -22.22 -8.20
C LEU A 154 -17.15 -21.36 -8.34
N ALA A 155 -16.57 -20.88 -7.24
CA ALA A 155 -15.34 -20.12 -7.29
C ALA A 155 -14.15 -20.93 -7.81
N ARG A 156 -14.07 -22.24 -7.48
CA ARG A 156 -13.05 -23.14 -8.04
C ARG A 156 -13.24 -23.36 -9.54
N CYS A 157 -14.47 -23.38 -10.05
CA CYS A 157 -14.71 -23.46 -11.50
C CYS A 157 -14.12 -22.26 -12.25
N ALA A 158 -14.06 -21.07 -11.64
CA ALA A 158 -13.46 -19.89 -12.26
C ALA A 158 -11.93 -20.00 -12.44
N LEU A 159 -11.27 -20.89 -11.71
CA LEU A 159 -9.82 -21.10 -11.77
C LEU A 159 -9.42 -22.19 -12.76
N GLY A 160 -10.39 -22.84 -13.42
CA GLY A 160 -10.11 -23.89 -14.40
C GLY A 160 -9.61 -23.34 -15.75
N PRO A 161 -8.87 -24.15 -16.53
CA PRO A 161 -8.26 -23.74 -17.81
C PRO A 161 -9.25 -23.39 -18.94
N GLY A 162 -10.56 -23.49 -18.70
CA GLY A 162 -11.61 -23.12 -19.65
C GLY A 162 -12.27 -21.76 -19.37
N PHE A 163 -11.83 -21.03 -18.36
CA PHE A 163 -12.46 -19.78 -17.97
C PHE A 163 -11.90 -18.59 -18.76
N ASP A 164 -12.68 -18.07 -19.71
CA ASP A 164 -12.28 -16.93 -20.54
C ASP A 164 -12.49 -15.59 -19.81
N TRP A 165 -11.46 -15.18 -19.08
CA TRP A 165 -11.42 -13.91 -18.37
C TRP A 165 -11.49 -12.68 -19.30
N HIS A 166 -11.05 -12.79 -20.55
CA HIS A 166 -11.09 -11.68 -21.51
C HIS A 166 -12.53 -11.39 -21.94
N SER A 167 -13.28 -12.43 -22.33
CA SER A 167 -14.71 -12.30 -22.63
C SER A 167 -15.52 -11.85 -21.42
N LEU A 168 -15.10 -12.20 -20.20
CA LEU A 168 -15.74 -11.72 -18.98
C LEU A 168 -15.47 -10.22 -18.74
N ALA A 169 -14.25 -9.75 -18.95
CA ALA A 169 -13.91 -8.33 -18.83
C ALA A 169 -14.73 -7.45 -19.79
N LEU A 170 -14.99 -7.92 -21.02
CA LEU A 170 -15.87 -7.24 -21.98
C LEU A 170 -17.32 -7.16 -21.51
N ARG A 171 -17.80 -8.12 -20.71
CA ARG A 171 -19.18 -8.14 -20.17
C ARG A 171 -19.36 -7.26 -18.93
N ILE A 172 -18.30 -7.03 -18.16
CA ILE A 172 -18.33 -6.10 -17.02
C ILE A 172 -18.45 -4.65 -17.50
N ALA A 173 -17.90 -4.35 -18.68
CA ALA A 173 -17.96 -3.03 -19.28
C ALA A 173 -19.43 -2.60 -19.53
N PRO A 174 -19.80 -1.36 -19.18
CA PRO A 174 -21.04 -0.76 -19.66
C PRO A 174 -21.22 -0.96 -21.16
N LYS A 175 -22.45 -1.23 -21.60
CA LYS A 175 -22.73 -1.41 -23.04
C LYS A 175 -22.28 -0.18 -23.81
N GLY A 176 -21.31 -0.37 -24.71
CA GLY A 176 -20.76 0.68 -25.58
C GLY A 176 -19.53 1.41 -25.02
N SER A 177 -18.98 1.02 -23.86
CA SER A 177 -17.69 1.54 -23.38
C SER A 177 -16.56 0.55 -23.64
N THR A 178 -15.32 1.08 -23.70
CA THR A 178 -14.13 0.24 -23.60
C THR A 178 -14.13 -0.50 -22.25
N PRO A 179 -13.58 -1.73 -22.19
CA PRO A 179 -13.54 -2.49 -20.95
C PRO A 179 -12.65 -1.79 -19.93
N ALA A 180 -13.24 -1.36 -18.82
CA ALA A 180 -12.54 -0.69 -17.73
C ALA A 180 -11.47 -1.57 -17.06
N HIS A 181 -11.60 -2.90 -17.14
CA HIS A 181 -10.67 -3.87 -16.54
C HIS A 181 -10.17 -4.86 -17.59
N THR A 182 -8.93 -5.35 -17.45
CA THR A 182 -8.38 -6.39 -18.33
C THR A 182 -8.79 -7.78 -17.81
N GLY A 183 -8.73 -8.82 -18.65
CA GLY A 183 -9.02 -10.19 -18.21
C GLY A 183 -8.12 -10.62 -17.04
N ALA A 184 -6.83 -10.30 -17.10
CA ALA A 184 -5.88 -10.55 -16.02
C ALA A 184 -6.28 -9.82 -14.72
N ALA A 185 -6.65 -8.53 -14.81
CA ALA A 185 -7.10 -7.77 -13.64
C ALA A 185 -8.37 -8.36 -13.01
N CYS A 186 -9.33 -8.81 -13.82
CA CYS A 186 -10.54 -9.49 -13.36
C CYS A 186 -10.21 -10.81 -12.64
N SER A 187 -9.30 -11.61 -13.20
CA SER A 187 -8.85 -12.88 -12.61
C SER A 187 -8.19 -12.67 -11.25
N THR A 188 -7.19 -11.78 -11.18
CA THR A 188 -6.51 -11.44 -9.93
C THR A 188 -7.49 -10.89 -8.88
N ARG A 189 -8.38 -9.99 -9.28
CA ARG A 189 -9.37 -9.42 -8.36
C ARG A 189 -10.34 -10.49 -7.83
N TRP A 190 -10.77 -11.41 -8.67
CA TRP A 190 -11.64 -12.51 -8.27
C TRP A 190 -10.96 -13.39 -7.22
N ILE A 191 -9.72 -13.82 -7.47
CA ILE A 191 -8.91 -14.61 -6.54
C ILE A 191 -8.87 -13.94 -5.16
N MET A 192 -8.51 -12.66 -5.12
CA MET A 192 -8.47 -11.87 -3.88
C MET A 192 -9.84 -11.76 -3.19
N SER A 193 -10.94 -11.73 -3.94
CA SER A 193 -12.29 -11.54 -3.40
C SER A 193 -12.94 -12.81 -2.86
N VAL A 194 -12.53 -13.97 -3.38
CA VAL A 194 -13.01 -15.30 -2.97
C VAL A 194 -12.29 -15.75 -1.69
N GLN A 195 -11.05 -15.31 -1.51
CA GLN A 195 -10.27 -15.47 -0.29
C GLN A 195 -10.83 -14.57 0.84
N LYS A 196 -12.07 -14.82 1.27
CA LYS A 196 -12.66 -14.18 2.45
C LYS A 196 -12.12 -14.83 3.71
N GLY A 197 -10.91 -14.43 4.07
CA GLY A 197 -10.30 -14.63 5.37
C GLY A 197 -9.05 -13.75 5.44
N PRO A 198 -8.59 -13.33 6.64
CA PRO A 198 -7.18 -13.00 6.72
C PRO A 198 -6.43 -14.21 6.14
N PRO A 199 -5.45 -14.03 5.24
CA PRO A 199 -4.62 -15.15 4.85
C PRO A 199 -4.13 -15.73 6.17
N SER A 200 -4.66 -16.91 6.55
CA SER A 200 -4.12 -17.66 7.68
C SER A 200 -2.65 -17.70 7.35
N LYS A 201 -1.78 -17.17 8.24
CA LYS A 201 -0.34 -17.06 7.96
C LYS A 201 0.12 -18.44 7.50
N MET A 202 0.18 -18.60 6.19
CA MET A 202 0.31 -19.91 5.61
C MET A 202 1.78 -20.11 5.48
N THR A 203 2.32 -20.89 6.39
CA THR A 203 3.70 -21.35 6.32
C THR A 203 3.72 -22.45 5.29
N LEU A 204 4.27 -22.17 4.10
CA LEU A 204 4.72 -23.22 3.19
C LEU A 204 5.62 -24.16 3.98
N SER A 205 5.58 -25.47 3.67
CA SER A 205 6.63 -26.34 4.16
C SER A 205 7.97 -25.89 3.55
N PRO A 206 9.11 -26.13 4.23
CA PRO A 206 10.42 -25.79 3.69
C PRO A 206 10.67 -26.38 2.29
N GLU A 207 10.13 -27.58 2.02
CA GLU A 207 10.20 -28.24 0.71
C GLU A 207 9.40 -27.49 -0.37
N GLN A 208 8.17 -27.08 -0.05
CA GLN A 208 7.33 -26.30 -0.98
C GLN A 208 7.94 -24.93 -1.27
N GLU A 209 8.56 -24.30 -0.26
CA GLU A 209 9.26 -23.03 -0.45
C GLU A 209 10.52 -23.19 -1.32
N ALA A 210 11.28 -24.28 -1.14
CA ALA A 210 12.44 -24.59 -1.97
C ALA A 210 12.06 -24.86 -3.44
N GLU A 211 11.00 -25.63 -3.69
CA GLU A 211 10.52 -25.87 -5.06
C GLU A 211 9.97 -24.59 -5.67
N LEU A 212 9.25 -23.76 -4.89
CA LEU A 212 8.79 -22.46 -5.35
C LEU A 212 9.95 -21.56 -5.79
N ARG A 213 11.02 -21.46 -4.98
CA ARG A 213 12.25 -20.73 -5.32
C ARG A 213 12.84 -21.22 -6.64
N LYS A 214 12.93 -22.53 -6.81
CA LYS A 214 13.47 -23.16 -8.03
C LYS A 214 12.62 -22.84 -9.27
N LEU A 215 11.29 -22.90 -9.16
CA LEU A 215 10.37 -22.57 -10.24
C LEU A 215 10.44 -21.10 -10.65
N VAL A 216 10.54 -20.19 -9.67
CA VAL A 216 10.69 -18.75 -9.91
C VAL A 216 12.02 -18.46 -10.61
N ASN A 217 13.12 -19.04 -10.11
CA ASN A 217 14.46 -18.87 -10.70
C ASN A 217 14.55 -19.44 -12.13
N ALA A 218 13.82 -20.52 -12.43
CA ALA A 218 13.81 -21.12 -13.76
C ALA A 218 13.15 -20.25 -14.85
N GLN A 219 12.26 -19.31 -14.48
CA GLN A 219 11.56 -18.44 -15.44
C GLN A 219 12.31 -17.13 -15.77
N GLY A 220 13.36 -16.78 -15.01
CA GLY A 220 14.13 -15.56 -15.24
C GLY A 220 13.30 -14.28 -15.06
N SER A 221 13.50 -13.29 -15.94
CA SER A 221 12.96 -11.92 -15.79
C SER A 221 11.46 -11.78 -16.02
N ARG A 222 10.81 -12.77 -16.64
CA ARG A 222 9.36 -12.76 -16.95
C ARG A 222 8.67 -13.93 -16.26
N ILE A 223 8.29 -13.70 -15.00
CA ILE A 223 7.62 -14.71 -14.18
C ILE A 223 6.12 -14.72 -14.50
N ASP A 224 5.63 -15.82 -15.06
CA ASP A 224 4.21 -16.13 -15.13
C ASP A 224 3.80 -16.81 -13.82
N TRP A 225 3.30 -16.01 -12.87
CA TRP A 225 2.88 -16.49 -11.56
C TRP A 225 1.79 -17.55 -11.62
N HIS A 226 0.95 -17.57 -12.65
CA HIS A 226 -0.06 -18.62 -12.78
C HIS A 226 0.56 -19.95 -13.21
N HIS A 227 1.55 -19.88 -14.10
CA HIS A 227 2.34 -21.05 -14.47
C HIS A 227 3.12 -21.61 -13.28
N VAL A 228 3.79 -20.75 -12.50
CA VAL A 228 4.50 -21.15 -11.28
C VAL A 228 3.55 -21.78 -10.27
N ALA A 229 2.37 -21.19 -10.03
CA ALA A 229 1.36 -21.77 -9.14
C ALA A 229 0.91 -23.17 -9.61
N SER A 230 0.65 -23.29 -10.92
CA SER A 230 0.20 -24.55 -11.52
C SER A 230 1.27 -25.64 -11.42
N GLN A 231 2.54 -25.30 -11.65
CA GLN A 231 3.64 -26.24 -11.47
C GLN A 231 3.83 -26.63 -10.01
N LEU A 232 3.73 -25.69 -9.07
CA LEU A 232 3.84 -25.96 -7.64
C LEU A 232 2.74 -26.90 -7.13
N VAL A 233 1.52 -26.77 -7.67
CA VAL A 233 0.40 -27.69 -7.38
C VAL A 233 0.62 -29.05 -8.03
N ALA A 234 1.22 -29.09 -9.23
CA ALA A 234 1.53 -30.34 -9.90
C ALA A 234 2.59 -31.16 -9.14
N THR A 235 3.60 -30.50 -8.56
CA THR A 235 4.62 -31.15 -7.73
C THR A 235 4.11 -31.46 -6.33
N HIS A 236 3.20 -30.65 -5.78
CA HIS A 236 2.58 -30.86 -4.48
C HIS A 236 1.05 -30.90 -4.58
N PRO A 237 0.44 -32.05 -4.96
CA PRO A 237 -1.01 -32.16 -5.12
C PRO A 237 -1.82 -31.93 -3.83
N SER A 238 -1.17 -32.01 -2.68
CA SER A 238 -1.75 -31.68 -1.37
C SER A 238 -1.93 -30.17 -1.15
N LEU A 239 -1.28 -29.33 -1.97
CA LEU A 239 -1.38 -27.88 -1.95
C LEU A 239 -2.50 -27.43 -2.90
N PRO A 240 -3.63 -26.91 -2.41
CA PRO A 240 -4.68 -26.33 -3.25
C PRO A 240 -4.13 -25.21 -4.13
N VAL A 241 -4.66 -25.08 -5.36
CA VAL A 241 -4.26 -24.02 -6.32
C VAL A 241 -4.36 -22.61 -5.72
N LEU A 242 -5.39 -22.35 -4.93
CA LEU A 242 -5.58 -21.08 -4.23
C LEU A 242 -4.48 -20.83 -3.19
N GLU A 243 -4.08 -21.87 -2.47
CA GLU A 243 -3.02 -21.79 -1.47
C GLU A 243 -1.65 -21.59 -2.12
N ALA A 244 -1.40 -22.20 -3.28
CA ALA A 244 -0.22 -21.92 -4.09
C ALA A 244 -0.18 -20.45 -4.54
N HIS A 245 -1.30 -19.88 -4.97
CA HIS A 245 -1.37 -18.46 -5.32
C HIS A 245 -1.16 -17.52 -4.12
N ASP A 246 -1.66 -17.86 -2.93
CA ASP A 246 -1.41 -17.10 -1.70
C ASP A 246 0.03 -17.19 -1.24
N ALA A 247 0.61 -18.37 -1.36
CA ALA A 247 2.02 -18.62 -1.14
C ALA A 247 2.88 -17.78 -2.09
N LEU A 248 2.50 -17.65 -3.37
CA LEU A 248 3.17 -16.76 -4.32
C LEU A 248 3.05 -15.28 -3.99
N TYR A 249 1.87 -14.82 -3.58
CA TYR A 249 1.68 -13.43 -3.16
C TYR A 249 2.49 -13.12 -1.89
N SER A 250 2.52 -14.08 -0.97
CA SER A 250 3.35 -13.98 0.23
C SER A 250 4.82 -14.03 -0.13
N TYR A 251 5.24 -14.92 -1.03
CA TYR A 251 6.62 -15.06 -1.50
C TYR A 251 7.08 -13.88 -2.36
N THR A 252 6.22 -13.21 -3.13
CA THR A 252 6.61 -11.94 -3.79
C THR A 252 6.82 -10.79 -2.81
N ARG A 253 6.14 -10.87 -1.65
CA ARG A 253 6.26 -9.88 -0.57
C ARG A 253 7.36 -10.22 0.44
N LEU A 254 7.65 -11.51 0.59
CA LEU A 254 8.58 -12.11 1.53
C LEU A 254 9.83 -12.66 0.86
N LEU A 255 9.92 -12.59 -0.47
CA LEU A 255 11.10 -12.92 -1.25
C LEU A 255 12.23 -12.27 -0.49
N PRO A 256 13.07 -13.07 0.17
CA PRO A 256 14.24 -12.51 0.79
C PRO A 256 15.02 -12.01 -0.41
N ASP A 257 15.00 -10.69 -0.65
CA ASP A 257 16.21 -10.04 -1.14
C ASP A 257 17.30 -10.67 -0.29
N GLN A 258 18.22 -11.42 -0.91
CA GLN A 258 19.11 -12.41 -0.29
C GLN A 258 20.03 -11.89 0.83
N ASP A 259 19.78 -10.71 1.37
CA ASP A 259 20.54 -10.10 2.43
C ASP A 259 19.62 -9.93 3.65
N GLU A 260 19.47 -10.97 4.48
CA GLU A 260 19.22 -10.71 5.91
C GLU A 260 20.40 -9.92 6.54
N GLU A 261 21.55 -9.83 5.85
CA GLU A 261 22.63 -8.88 6.14
C GLU A 261 22.32 -7.41 5.78
N MET A 262 21.22 -7.11 5.09
CA MET A 262 20.82 -5.72 4.77
C MET A 262 20.22 -4.95 5.96
N GLU A 263 20.21 -5.54 7.17
CA GLU A 263 19.95 -4.82 8.41
C GLU A 263 21.09 -3.88 8.83
N ASN A 264 22.19 -3.83 8.06
CA ASN A 264 23.04 -2.65 8.07
C ASN A 264 22.29 -1.48 7.39
N HIS A 265 21.49 -0.80 8.21
CA HIS A 265 20.89 0.50 7.97
C HIS A 265 21.95 1.62 7.84
N ALA A 266 23.05 1.39 7.12
CA ALA A 266 23.80 2.49 6.55
C ALA A 266 22.76 3.33 5.79
N ALA A 267 22.53 4.53 6.33
CA ALA A 267 21.51 5.42 5.82
C ALA A 267 21.77 5.56 4.32
N ILE A 268 20.77 5.25 3.49
CA ILE A 268 20.82 5.64 2.08
C ILE A 268 21.20 7.11 2.11
N ASP A 269 22.34 7.46 1.52
CA ASP A 269 22.76 8.83 1.44
C ASP A 269 21.67 9.59 0.68
N ASP A 270 21.09 10.59 1.36
CA ASP A 270 20.00 11.36 0.80
C ASP A 270 20.47 12.08 -0.48
N GLN A 271 21.77 12.40 -0.60
CA GLN A 271 22.35 12.97 -1.82
C GLN A 271 22.35 11.95 -2.97
N GLU A 272 22.81 10.73 -2.72
CA GLU A 272 22.81 9.68 -3.75
C GLU A 272 21.39 9.31 -4.18
N LEU A 273 20.44 9.25 -3.23
CA LEU A 273 19.03 9.02 -3.56
C LEU A 273 18.46 10.12 -4.46
N LEU A 274 18.77 11.39 -4.17
CA LEU A 274 18.33 12.51 -5.01
C LEU A 274 18.99 12.47 -6.40
N ARG A 275 20.28 12.10 -6.48
CA ARG A 275 21.00 11.93 -7.75
C ARG A 275 20.40 10.80 -8.59
N LEU A 276 20.07 9.67 -7.97
CA LEU A 276 19.42 8.56 -8.67
C LEU A 276 18.02 8.95 -9.15
N ILE A 277 17.28 9.75 -8.38
CA ILE A 277 15.97 10.25 -8.80
C ILE A 277 16.09 11.24 -9.96
N SER A 278 17.13 12.07 -10.02
CA SER A 278 17.33 12.95 -11.17
C SER A 278 17.67 12.20 -12.46
N VAL A 279 18.28 11.01 -12.36
CA VAL A 279 18.64 10.19 -13.53
C VAL A 279 17.51 9.24 -13.94
N PHE A 280 16.87 8.57 -12.99
CA PHE A 280 15.91 7.48 -13.24
C PHE A 280 14.45 7.86 -12.96
N GLY A 281 14.19 9.10 -12.53
CA GLY A 281 12.86 9.54 -12.13
C GLY A 281 12.35 8.85 -10.85
N PHE A 282 11.04 8.67 -10.75
CA PHE A 282 10.37 8.08 -9.57
C PHE A 282 10.14 6.57 -9.70
N GLU A 283 10.95 5.89 -10.50
CA GLU A 283 10.88 4.44 -10.68
C GLU A 283 11.47 3.70 -9.48
N TRP A 284 10.69 3.60 -8.40
CA TRP A 284 11.13 3.08 -7.11
C TRP A 284 11.74 1.68 -7.16
N ALA A 285 11.35 0.85 -8.12
CA ALA A 285 11.92 -0.48 -8.30
C ALA A 285 13.37 -0.41 -8.83
N ILE A 286 13.64 0.46 -9.79
CA ILE A 286 14.99 0.70 -10.33
C ILE A 286 15.87 1.35 -9.24
N LEU A 287 15.31 2.31 -8.50
CA LEU A 287 16.02 2.96 -7.39
C LEU A 287 16.34 1.96 -6.27
N ALA A 288 15.44 1.02 -5.97
CA ALA A 288 15.65 -0.06 -5.01
C ALA A 288 16.82 -0.95 -5.41
N GLU A 289 16.82 -1.38 -6.68
CA GLU A 289 17.89 -2.20 -7.25
C GLU A 289 19.24 -1.48 -7.20
N ARG A 290 19.27 -0.20 -7.60
CA ARG A 290 20.50 0.61 -7.61
C ARG A 290 21.05 0.92 -6.22
N THR A 291 20.17 1.19 -5.26
CA THR A 291 20.58 1.45 -3.88
C THR A 291 20.85 0.17 -3.10
N ARG A 292 20.52 -1.00 -3.67
CA ARG A 292 20.47 -2.30 -2.97
C ARG A 292 19.69 -2.15 -1.66
N LYS A 293 18.48 -1.60 -1.75
CA LYS A 293 17.56 -1.43 -0.62
C LYS A 293 16.15 -1.74 -1.08
N ARG A 294 15.30 -2.18 -0.16
CA ARG A 294 13.89 -2.48 -0.45
C ARG A 294 13.19 -1.26 -1.07
N ARG A 295 12.34 -1.49 -2.09
CA ARG A 295 11.50 -0.46 -2.72
C ARG A 295 10.75 0.40 -1.72
N SER A 296 10.16 -0.22 -0.70
CA SER A 296 9.48 0.49 0.38
C SER A 296 10.44 1.33 1.23
N ALA A 297 11.65 0.85 1.51
CA ALA A 297 12.66 1.58 2.26
C ALA A 297 13.17 2.80 1.48
N VAL A 298 13.42 2.67 0.17
CA VAL A 298 13.78 3.78 -0.72
C VAL A 298 12.66 4.81 -0.77
N TRP A 299 11.42 4.37 -0.96
CA TRP A 299 10.26 5.27 -0.98
C TRP A 299 10.06 5.97 0.37
N ASP A 300 10.14 5.23 1.48
CA ASP A 300 10.01 5.79 2.82
C ASP A 300 11.17 6.70 3.18
N ARG A 301 12.38 6.40 2.71
CA ARG A 301 13.55 7.25 2.88
C ARG A 301 13.38 8.52 2.07
N PHE A 302 13.08 8.45 0.78
CA PHE A 302 12.75 9.61 -0.04
C PHE A 302 11.67 10.48 0.61
N ARG A 303 10.58 9.83 1.04
CA ARG A 303 9.47 10.47 1.72
C ARG A 303 9.92 11.12 3.03
N ARG A 304 10.80 10.50 3.81
CA ARG A 304 11.33 11.05 5.07
C ARG A 304 12.37 12.14 4.84
N ALA A 305 13.30 11.94 3.90
CA ALA A 305 14.37 12.87 3.54
C ALA A 305 13.76 14.15 2.99
N LEU A 306 12.90 14.08 1.97
CA LEU A 306 12.20 15.26 1.46
C LEU A 306 11.21 15.87 2.45
N LYS A 307 10.51 15.05 3.26
CA LYS A 307 9.65 15.57 4.35
C LYS A 307 10.41 15.87 5.65
N ASN A 308 11.73 15.89 5.71
CA ASN A 308 12.46 16.33 6.90
C ASN A 308 13.51 17.39 6.59
N THR A 309 14.24 17.30 5.48
CA THR A 309 15.29 18.27 5.12
C THR A 309 14.72 19.63 4.70
N HIS A 310 13.60 19.67 3.99
CA HIS A 310 12.82 20.90 3.73
C HIS A 310 11.74 21.17 4.82
N THR A 311 11.66 20.22 5.76
CA THR A 311 10.55 19.94 6.67
C THR A 311 10.33 20.90 7.84
N ARG A 312 11.39 20.98 8.65
CA ARG A 312 11.29 21.32 10.09
C ARG A 312 11.97 22.61 10.51
N GLY A 313 12.60 23.33 9.57
CA GLY A 313 13.13 24.66 9.86
C GLY A 313 12.03 25.54 10.44
N ILE A 314 12.33 26.29 11.51
CA ILE A 314 11.46 27.34 12.03
C ILE A 314 11.16 28.29 10.86
N TRP A 315 9.89 28.65 10.68
CA TRP A 315 9.51 29.63 9.66
C TRP A 315 10.15 30.96 10.02
N ASN A 316 11.12 31.40 9.22
CA ASN A 316 11.72 32.71 9.42
C ASN A 316 10.77 33.81 8.90
N GLU A 317 11.00 35.06 9.31
CA GLU A 317 10.10 36.16 8.97
C GLU A 317 10.08 36.43 7.46
N GLY A 318 11.21 36.23 6.76
CA GLY A 318 11.29 36.38 5.30
C GLY A 318 10.46 35.33 4.54
N GLU A 319 10.47 34.07 4.96
CA GLU A 319 9.61 33.01 4.41
C GLU A 319 8.13 33.34 4.64
N LEU A 320 7.80 33.91 5.80
CA LEU A 320 6.44 34.32 6.14
C LEU A 320 5.99 35.55 5.35
N GLN A 321 6.91 36.45 5.02
CA GLN A 321 6.65 37.60 4.16
C GLN A 321 6.42 37.15 2.71
N ARG A 322 7.28 36.27 2.18
CA ARG A 322 7.08 35.70 0.83
C ARG A 322 5.81 34.86 0.73
N LEU A 323 5.45 34.13 1.80
CA LEU A 323 4.17 33.42 1.88
C LEU A 323 2.98 34.37 1.79
N ARG A 324 3.04 35.52 2.49
CA ARG A 324 2.00 36.56 2.45
C ARG A 324 1.90 37.17 1.06
N GLN A 325 3.03 37.63 0.53
CA GLN A 325 3.14 38.23 -0.78
C GLN A 325 2.56 37.32 -1.87
N GLY A 326 2.94 36.04 -1.90
CA GLY A 326 2.44 35.11 -2.92
C GLY A 326 0.94 34.84 -2.86
N ILE A 327 0.31 34.98 -1.68
CA ILE A 327 -1.14 34.86 -1.54
C ILE A 327 -1.82 36.18 -1.92
N GLU A 328 -1.28 37.32 -1.50
CA GLU A 328 -1.78 38.65 -1.87
C GLU A 328 -1.72 38.86 -3.39
N GLU A 329 -0.65 38.45 -4.06
CA GLU A 329 -0.51 38.50 -5.52
C GLU A 329 -1.62 37.70 -6.22
N GLN A 330 -1.95 36.49 -5.74
CA GLN A 330 -3.03 35.69 -6.31
C GLN A 330 -4.44 36.19 -5.97
N LEU A 331 -4.60 36.90 -4.86
CA LEU A 331 -5.87 37.54 -4.52
C LEU A 331 -6.07 38.82 -5.33
N ALA A 332 -4.99 39.58 -5.58
CA ALA A 332 -5.01 40.81 -6.36
C ALA A 332 -5.31 40.56 -7.84
N THR A 333 -4.87 39.43 -8.41
CA THR A 333 -5.24 39.04 -9.79
C THR A 333 -6.72 38.71 -9.95
N GLY A 334 -7.49 38.58 -8.86
CA GLY A 334 -8.94 38.34 -8.90
C GLY A 334 -9.34 36.91 -9.29
N GLU A 335 -8.40 36.06 -9.73
CA GLU A 335 -8.65 34.68 -10.16
C GLU A 335 -9.24 33.80 -9.04
N VAL A 336 -8.84 34.08 -7.80
CA VAL A 336 -9.16 33.24 -6.63
C VAL A 336 -10.48 33.66 -5.96
N GLY A 337 -11.03 34.84 -6.27
CA GLY A 337 -12.35 35.29 -5.77
C GLY A 337 -12.47 35.35 -4.23
N GLY A 338 -11.36 35.49 -3.51
CA GLY A 338 -11.31 35.43 -2.04
C GLY A 338 -11.41 34.02 -1.45
N ASP A 339 -11.60 32.99 -2.28
CA ASP A 339 -11.68 31.61 -1.83
C ASP A 339 -10.28 31.01 -1.65
N LEU A 340 -9.83 30.90 -0.40
CA LEU A 340 -8.54 30.33 -0.03
C LEU A 340 -8.36 28.87 -0.49
N GLU A 341 -9.43 28.16 -0.88
CA GLU A 341 -9.32 26.82 -1.46
C GLU A 341 -8.82 26.83 -2.91
N LYS A 342 -8.99 27.95 -3.61
CA LYS A 342 -8.57 28.14 -5.01
C LYS A 342 -7.16 28.72 -5.17
N VAL A 343 -6.50 29.10 -4.06
CA VAL A 343 -5.09 29.54 -4.08
C VAL A 343 -4.22 28.42 -4.64
N ASP A 344 -3.44 28.72 -5.68
CA ASP A 344 -2.43 27.80 -6.20
C ASP A 344 -1.21 27.80 -5.27
N TRP A 345 -1.27 26.87 -4.31
CA TRP A 345 -0.21 26.66 -3.33
C TRP A 345 1.12 26.25 -3.96
N THR A 346 1.12 25.76 -5.20
CA THR A 346 2.34 25.40 -5.94
C THR A 346 3.13 26.66 -6.26
N ARG A 347 2.49 27.64 -6.89
CA ARG A 347 3.09 28.95 -7.17
C ARG A 347 3.52 29.68 -5.90
N VAL A 348 2.70 29.66 -4.86
CA VAL A 348 3.08 30.23 -3.55
C VAL A 348 4.32 29.54 -2.97
N SER A 349 4.43 28.22 -3.11
CA SER A 349 5.59 27.47 -2.60
C SER A 349 6.89 27.83 -3.30
N ILE A 350 6.83 28.10 -4.61
CA ILE A 350 7.97 28.57 -5.41
C ILE A 350 8.47 29.92 -4.88
N LEU A 351 7.55 30.86 -4.60
CA LEU A 351 7.89 32.17 -4.02
C LEU A 351 8.52 32.03 -2.61
N VAL A 352 8.01 31.13 -1.78
CA VAL A 352 8.58 30.90 -0.45
C VAL A 352 9.97 30.23 -0.53
N GLY A 353 10.19 29.40 -1.55
CA GLY A 353 11.44 28.73 -1.88
C GLY A 353 11.51 27.34 -1.26
N LYS A 354 12.06 27.23 -0.04
CA LYS A 354 12.37 25.94 0.60
C LYS A 354 11.16 25.21 1.21
N ARG A 355 9.93 25.62 0.90
CA ARG A 355 8.71 25.07 1.52
C ARG A 355 7.84 24.42 0.46
N THR A 356 7.21 23.31 0.82
CA THR A 356 6.26 22.61 -0.05
C THR A 356 4.89 23.30 -0.07
N PRO A 357 4.07 23.10 -1.13
CA PRO A 357 2.72 23.64 -1.22
C PRO A 357 1.85 23.31 0.00
N ALA A 358 1.94 22.06 0.47
CA ALA A 358 1.22 21.60 1.65
C ALA A 358 1.67 22.32 2.93
N GLN A 359 2.97 22.61 3.09
CA GLN A 359 3.46 23.38 4.24
C GLN A 359 2.99 24.83 4.19
N CYS A 360 3.03 25.48 3.03
CA CYS A 360 2.50 26.83 2.83
C CYS A 360 1.01 26.89 3.22
N ARG A 361 0.19 25.95 2.69
CA ARG A 361 -1.24 25.83 3.00
C ARG A 361 -1.49 25.61 4.49
N MET A 362 -0.79 24.66 5.10
CA MET A 362 -0.95 24.36 6.52
C MET A 362 -0.49 25.50 7.41
N ARG A 363 0.61 26.18 7.06
CA ARG A 363 1.12 27.32 7.81
C ARG A 363 0.13 28.49 7.74
N TRP A 364 -0.40 28.77 6.55
CA TRP A 364 -1.43 29.77 6.36
C TRP A 364 -2.69 29.44 7.15
N LYS A 365 -3.24 28.22 7.05
CA LYS A 365 -4.41 27.79 7.84
C LYS A 365 -4.19 27.94 9.35
N LYS A 366 -2.98 27.65 9.84
CA LYS A 366 -2.66 27.71 11.28
C LYS A 366 -2.51 29.13 11.81
N ARG A 367 -2.06 30.09 10.99
CA ARG A 367 -1.77 31.48 11.39
C ARG A 367 -2.84 32.48 10.93
N GLY A 368 -3.45 32.27 9.77
CA GLY A 368 -4.53 33.08 9.19
C GLY A 368 -5.77 33.17 10.07
N ALA A 369 -5.96 32.22 10.99
CA ALA A 369 -7.00 32.30 12.03
C ALA A 369 -6.71 33.34 13.14
N ARG A 370 -5.54 34.00 13.15
CA ARG A 370 -5.11 34.86 14.28
C ARG A 370 -4.60 36.25 13.91
N ILE A 371 -4.40 36.58 12.63
CA ILE A 371 -3.85 37.89 12.27
C ILE A 371 -5.01 38.78 11.79
N PRO A 372 -5.38 39.83 12.55
CA PRO A 372 -6.36 40.84 12.12
C PRO A 372 -5.67 41.81 11.17
N TRP A 373 -5.56 41.43 9.89
CA TRP A 373 -5.11 42.35 8.83
C TRP A 373 -6.26 42.77 7.91
N ALA A 374 -7.44 42.16 8.06
CA ALA A 374 -8.69 42.60 7.44
C ALA A 374 -9.37 43.77 8.18
N THR A 375 -8.67 44.48 9.08
CA THR A 375 -9.10 45.80 9.55
C THR A 375 -8.73 46.82 8.48
N LYS A 376 -9.68 47.05 7.59
CA LYS A 376 -9.91 48.28 6.80
C LYS A 376 -8.73 49.25 6.81
N SER A 377 -7.85 49.14 5.82
CA SER A 377 -7.05 50.27 5.35
C SER A 377 -8.01 51.31 4.75
N GLY A 378 -8.55 52.19 5.59
CA GLY A 378 -9.53 53.19 5.17
C GLY A 378 -10.07 54.05 6.30
N GLU A 379 -9.22 54.48 7.23
CA GLU A 379 -9.50 55.61 8.12
C GLU A 379 -8.15 56.20 8.55
N GLN A 380 -7.68 57.20 7.79
CA GLN A 380 -6.68 58.13 8.32
C GLN A 380 -7.40 59.04 9.32
N PRO A 381 -6.94 59.15 10.58
CA PRO A 381 -7.38 60.24 11.42
C PRO A 381 -6.61 61.48 11.00
N GLU A 382 -7.32 62.44 10.40
CA GLU A 382 -6.84 63.81 10.30
C GLU A 382 -6.54 64.33 11.71
N THR A 383 -5.33 64.84 11.86
CA THR A 383 -4.87 65.52 13.05
C THR A 383 -5.52 66.89 13.14
N ASN A 384 -6.36 67.14 14.15
CA ASN A 384 -6.64 68.48 14.64
C ASN A 384 -6.95 68.48 16.16
N GLY A 385 -6.03 69.08 16.92
CA GLY A 385 -6.32 70.09 17.94
C GLY A 385 -7.11 69.76 19.20
N GLU A 386 -6.36 69.55 20.29
CA GLU A 386 -6.50 70.22 21.61
C GLU A 386 -7.70 69.95 22.56
N PRO A 387 -7.57 70.28 23.88
CA PRO A 387 -7.89 69.35 24.95
C PRO A 387 -9.00 69.85 25.90
N ALA A 388 -9.64 68.93 26.63
CA ALA A 388 -9.95 69.05 28.07
C ALA A 388 -11.00 68.04 28.55
N SER A 389 -10.87 67.72 29.83
CA SER A 389 -11.90 67.28 30.77
C SER A 389 -12.42 65.85 30.72
N ALA A 390 -11.81 65.06 31.62
CA ALA A 390 -12.45 64.22 32.62
C ALA A 390 -13.98 64.04 32.55
N THR A 391 -14.41 62.77 32.49
CA THR A 391 -15.35 62.22 33.47
C THR A 391 -15.33 60.70 33.39
N ALA A 392 -15.15 60.07 34.55
CA ALA A 392 -15.26 58.64 34.74
C ALA A 392 -16.71 58.19 34.57
N THR A 393 -16.95 57.08 33.88
CA THR A 393 -18.13 56.24 34.10
C THR A 393 -17.77 54.79 33.84
N THR A 394 -17.61 54.07 34.94
CA THR A 394 -17.45 52.63 35.05
C THR A 394 -18.76 51.96 34.62
N SER A 395 -18.69 51.05 33.65
CA SER A 395 -19.82 50.18 33.29
C SER A 395 -19.29 48.78 32.95
N SER A 396 -19.48 47.91 33.94
CA SER A 396 -19.15 46.49 33.94
C SER A 396 -19.94 45.74 32.87
N SER A 397 -19.25 45.24 31.84
CA SER A 397 -19.78 44.20 30.96
C SER A 397 -18.85 42.99 31.00
N SER A 398 -19.40 41.89 31.52
CA SER A 398 -18.74 40.59 31.68
C SER A 398 -18.55 39.93 30.31
N SER A 399 -17.43 40.24 29.66
CA SER A 399 -16.96 39.53 28.48
C SER A 399 -16.18 38.27 28.92
N ALA A 400 -16.70 37.10 28.51
CA ALA A 400 -16.12 35.80 28.80
C ALA A 400 -14.70 35.69 28.22
N ALA A 401 -13.71 35.92 29.08
CA ALA A 401 -12.30 35.86 28.75
C ALA A 401 -11.92 34.46 28.27
N ALA A 402 -11.37 34.38 27.06
CA ALA A 402 -10.72 33.17 26.55
C ALA A 402 -9.60 32.73 27.52
N PRO A 403 -9.42 31.43 27.77
CA PRO A 403 -8.53 30.95 28.81
C PRO A 403 -7.07 31.36 28.50
N PRO A 404 -6.33 31.87 29.50
CA PRO A 404 -4.94 32.27 29.35
C PRO A 404 -4.11 31.06 28.90
N ARG A 405 -3.48 31.17 27.73
CA ARG A 405 -2.60 30.13 27.18
C ARG A 405 -1.23 30.26 27.85
N GLY A 406 -1.13 29.74 29.07
CA GLY A 406 0.09 29.78 29.87
C GLY A 406 0.53 28.38 30.27
N LYS A 407 1.73 28.01 29.82
CA LYS A 407 2.60 26.96 30.37
C LYS A 407 2.02 25.53 30.34
N SER A 408 2.90 24.54 30.25
CA SER A 408 2.53 23.13 30.39
C SER A 408 1.99 22.91 31.81
N VAL A 409 0.69 23.13 32.02
CA VAL A 409 0.03 22.86 33.31
C VAL A 409 0.22 21.38 33.61
N ARG A 410 0.81 21.06 34.75
CA ARG A 410 0.99 19.67 35.23
C ARG A 410 -0.38 18.99 35.31
N TRP A 411 -0.48 17.75 34.83
CA TRP A 411 -1.73 16.96 34.97
C TRP A 411 -2.03 16.73 36.44
N THR A 412 -3.24 17.07 36.88
CA THR A 412 -3.73 16.77 38.23
C THR A 412 -4.32 15.36 38.29
N LEU A 413 -4.43 14.80 39.49
CA LEU A 413 -5.07 13.49 39.69
C LEU A 413 -6.54 13.51 39.24
N ASP A 414 -7.26 14.58 39.53
CA ASP A 414 -8.65 14.77 39.09
C ASP A 414 -8.79 14.77 37.56
N GLU A 415 -7.86 15.40 36.84
CA GLU A 415 -7.85 15.37 35.37
C GLU A 415 -7.58 13.96 34.83
N ASP A 416 -6.66 13.23 35.44
CA ASP A 416 -6.36 11.83 35.09
C ASP A 416 -7.56 10.91 35.36
N GLU A 417 -8.31 11.12 36.46
CA GLU A 417 -9.54 10.39 36.77
C GLU A 417 -10.66 10.71 35.77
N ARG A 418 -10.87 11.98 35.41
CA ARG A 418 -11.83 12.38 34.37
C ARG A 418 -11.47 11.77 33.02
N LEU A 419 -10.19 11.74 32.67
CA LEU A 419 -9.71 11.12 31.42
C LEU A 419 -9.97 9.60 31.41
N LYS A 420 -9.69 8.90 32.52
CA LYS A 420 -10.01 7.47 32.67
C LYS A 420 -11.52 7.21 32.54
N ALA A 421 -12.35 8.02 33.20
CA ALA A 421 -13.81 7.89 33.15
C ALA A 421 -14.37 8.13 31.73
N ALA A 422 -13.87 9.16 31.03
CA ALA A 422 -14.29 9.48 29.67
C ALA A 422 -14.00 8.35 28.68
N ILE A 423 -12.83 7.70 28.81
CA ILE A 423 -12.44 6.57 27.95
C ILE A 423 -13.28 5.34 28.27
N ALA A 424 -13.48 5.01 29.56
CA ALA A 424 -14.33 3.90 29.96
C ALA A 424 -15.78 4.06 29.45
N GLN A 425 -16.32 5.28 29.52
CA GLN A 425 -17.63 5.60 28.97
C GLN A 425 -17.67 5.47 27.44
N SER A 426 -16.59 5.86 26.77
CA SER A 426 -16.47 5.77 25.31
C SER A 426 -16.33 4.32 24.82
N ASP A 427 -15.60 3.48 25.54
CA ASP A 427 -15.47 2.04 25.24
C ASP A 427 -16.81 1.31 25.42
N LEU A 428 -17.59 1.68 26.44
CA LEU A 428 -18.98 1.21 26.60
C LEU A 428 -19.87 1.58 25.40
N GLN A 429 -19.67 2.75 24.79
CA GLN A 429 -20.41 3.15 23.60
C GLN A 429 -19.90 2.46 22.33
N ALA A 430 -18.60 2.17 22.23
CA ALA A 430 -17.99 1.46 21.11
C ALA A 430 -18.41 0.00 21.02
N ALA A 431 -18.85 -0.61 22.13
CA ALA A 431 -19.43 -1.96 22.15
C ALA A 431 -20.79 -2.06 21.41
N GLN A 432 -21.41 -0.93 21.04
CA GLN A 432 -22.64 -0.93 20.25
C GLN A 432 -22.31 -1.17 18.75
N PRO A 433 -22.91 -2.19 18.10
CA PRO A 433 -22.64 -2.48 16.70
C PRO A 433 -23.01 -1.28 15.82
N GLY A 434 -22.05 -0.79 15.04
CA GLY A 434 -22.24 0.28 14.05
C GLY A 434 -21.74 1.67 14.45
N LYS A 435 -21.25 1.89 15.67
CA LYS A 435 -20.62 3.16 16.04
C LYS A 435 -19.10 3.12 15.82
N LYS A 436 -18.57 4.14 15.16
CA LYS A 436 -17.13 4.32 14.94
C LYS A 436 -16.41 4.58 16.26
N HIS A 437 -15.12 4.23 16.29
CA HIS A 437 -14.19 4.53 17.37
C HIS A 437 -14.33 5.98 17.87
N TRP A 438 -14.22 6.15 19.19
CA TRP A 438 -14.34 7.42 19.87
C TRP A 438 -13.27 8.43 19.43
N SER A 439 -13.62 9.73 19.47
CA SER A 439 -12.70 10.80 19.10
C SER A 439 -12.02 11.42 20.32
N TRP A 440 -10.71 11.66 20.22
CA TRP A 440 -9.96 12.40 21.25
C TRP A 440 -10.48 13.82 21.47
N GLN A 441 -11.23 14.37 20.50
CA GLN A 441 -11.86 15.68 20.61
C GLN A 441 -13.03 15.67 21.62
N GLU A 442 -13.85 14.63 21.62
CA GLU A 442 -14.95 14.47 22.59
C GLU A 442 -14.40 14.23 24.00
N ILE A 443 -13.37 13.39 24.12
CA ILE A 443 -12.72 13.13 25.41
C ILE A 443 -12.08 14.40 25.98
N ALA A 444 -11.40 15.19 25.15
CA ALA A 444 -10.81 16.45 25.61
C ALA A 444 -11.85 17.47 26.10
N LYS A 445 -13.04 17.49 25.46
CA LYS A 445 -14.17 18.29 25.95
C LYS A 445 -14.64 17.82 27.33
N PHE A 446 -14.60 16.52 27.60
CA PHE A 446 -15.01 15.95 28.89
C PHE A 446 -13.99 16.23 30.01
N VAL A 447 -12.68 16.16 29.73
CA VAL A 447 -11.64 16.48 30.71
C VAL A 447 -11.68 17.95 31.11
N GLY A 448 -11.95 18.84 30.14
CA GLY A 448 -11.97 20.29 30.33
C GLY A 448 -10.55 20.87 30.42
N GLY A 449 -10.31 22.01 29.76
CA GLY A 449 -9.01 22.70 29.83
C GLY A 449 -7.83 22.02 29.11
N ARG A 450 -8.00 20.79 28.60
CA ARG A 450 -6.99 20.04 27.85
C ARG A 450 -7.36 19.89 26.39
N THR A 451 -6.35 19.81 25.53
CA THR A 451 -6.53 19.54 24.10
C THR A 451 -6.57 18.04 23.81
N ALA A 452 -7.18 17.65 22.68
CA ALA A 452 -7.23 16.25 22.21
C ALA A 452 -5.85 15.59 22.16
N LEU A 453 -4.83 16.35 21.72
CA LEU A 453 -3.45 15.87 21.64
C LEU A 453 -2.91 15.54 23.03
N GLN A 454 -3.04 16.47 23.99
CA GLN A 454 -2.58 16.30 25.36
C GLN A 454 -3.25 15.11 26.06
N ALA A 455 -4.57 14.97 25.90
CA ALA A 455 -5.30 13.83 26.45
C ALA A 455 -4.82 12.49 25.85
N SER A 456 -4.60 12.44 24.53
CA SER A 456 -4.11 11.24 23.85
C SER A 456 -2.69 10.83 24.26
N GLU A 457 -1.84 11.83 24.50
CA GLU A 457 -0.45 11.63 24.88
C GLU A 457 -0.35 11.19 26.34
N ARG A 458 -1.12 11.83 27.24
CA ARG A 458 -1.21 11.44 28.65
C ARG A 458 -1.70 10.01 28.82
N TRP A 459 -2.71 9.61 28.05
CA TRP A 459 -3.24 8.25 28.09
C TRP A 459 -2.18 7.23 27.70
N ARG A 460 -1.55 7.39 26.53
CA ARG A 460 -0.55 6.45 25.99
C ARG A 460 0.70 6.33 26.86
N THR A 461 1.16 7.44 27.44
CA THR A 461 2.43 7.48 28.18
C THR A 461 2.33 6.98 29.62
N LYS A 462 1.22 7.28 30.33
CA LYS A 462 1.13 7.00 31.77
C LYS A 462 -0.08 6.16 32.15
N LEU A 463 -1.28 6.57 31.74
CA LEU A 463 -2.51 5.97 32.28
C LEU A 463 -2.82 4.59 31.70
N GLN A 464 -2.46 4.32 30.44
CA GLN A 464 -2.68 3.02 29.81
C GLN A 464 -1.92 1.91 30.54
N GLN A 465 -0.68 2.18 30.98
CA GLN A 465 0.13 1.24 31.75
C GLN A 465 -0.45 0.99 33.15
N GLU A 466 -0.94 2.04 33.82
CA GLU A 466 -1.61 1.90 35.13
C GLU A 466 -2.87 1.05 35.05
N VAL A 467 -3.71 1.25 34.02
CA VAL A 467 -4.95 0.49 33.83
C VAL A 467 -4.64 -0.97 33.51
N ALA A 468 -3.70 -1.24 32.59
CA ALA A 468 -3.28 -2.60 32.25
C ALA A 468 -2.63 -3.32 33.45
N GLY A 469 -1.74 -2.64 34.17
CA GLY A 469 -1.05 -3.19 35.35
C GLY A 469 -1.96 -3.35 36.58
N GLY A 470 -3.04 -2.58 36.69
CA GLY A 470 -4.05 -2.72 37.74
C GLY A 470 -4.88 -4.00 37.62
N VAL A 471 -5.17 -4.42 36.38
CA VAL A 471 -5.87 -5.68 36.11
C VAL A 471 -4.99 -6.88 36.48
N ALA A 472 -3.71 -6.85 36.12
CA ALA A 472 -2.75 -7.90 36.48
C ALA A 472 -2.64 -8.09 38.01
N ARG A 473 -2.49 -7.00 38.78
CA ARG A 473 -2.37 -7.06 40.25
C ARG A 473 -3.65 -7.51 40.98
N ARG A 474 -4.82 -7.35 40.36
CA ARG A 474 -6.09 -7.81 40.95
C ARG A 474 -6.25 -9.33 40.86
N ILE A 475 -5.77 -9.93 39.76
CA ILE A 475 -5.83 -11.37 39.55
C ILE A 475 -4.96 -12.11 40.57
N ASP A 476 -3.78 -11.58 40.91
CA ASP A 476 -2.90 -12.16 41.92
C ASP A 476 -3.44 -12.08 43.35
N ARG A 477 -4.20 -11.03 43.70
CA ARG A 477 -4.81 -10.89 45.04
C ARG A 477 -6.02 -11.80 45.24
N SER A 478 -6.74 -12.18 44.19
CA SER A 478 -7.86 -13.13 44.28
C SER A 478 -7.41 -14.60 44.35
N GLY A 479 -6.14 -14.91 44.07
CA GLY A 479 -5.61 -16.27 44.06
C GLY A 479 -5.17 -16.86 45.41
N VAL A 480 -5.09 -16.05 46.48
CA VAL A 480 -4.56 -16.51 47.78
C VAL A 480 -5.64 -16.46 48.86
N LYS A 481 -6.48 -17.51 48.92
CA LYS A 481 -7.16 -17.91 50.17
C LYS A 481 -7.78 -19.30 50.05
N VAL A 482 -6.99 -20.34 50.37
CA VAL A 482 -7.48 -21.58 51.00
C VAL A 482 -6.43 -22.09 51.99
N GLY A 483 -6.85 -22.27 53.25
CA GLY A 483 -6.11 -22.89 54.37
C GLY A 483 -5.21 -21.90 55.11
N GLY A 484 -5.35 -21.60 56.41
CA GLY A 484 -5.91 -22.36 57.53
C GLY A 484 -4.83 -22.35 58.62
N GLY A 485 -4.94 -21.48 59.63
CA GLY A 485 -3.90 -21.39 60.67
C GLY A 485 -4.25 -20.47 61.82
N LYS A 486 -4.67 -21.08 62.93
CA LYS A 486 -5.06 -20.48 64.21
C LYS A 486 -3.90 -19.74 64.91
N ARG A 487 -4.27 -18.62 65.55
CA ARG A 487 -3.92 -18.17 66.92
C ARG A 487 -2.45 -18.01 67.32
N ARG A 488 -2.09 -16.78 67.74
CA ARG A 488 -1.61 -16.40 69.10
C ARG A 488 -1.32 -14.89 69.10
N SER A 489 -2.17 -14.08 69.72
CA SER A 489 -1.96 -13.48 71.05
C SER A 489 -0.62 -12.76 71.23
N GLY A 490 -0.69 -11.44 71.43
CA GLY A 490 0.22 -10.76 72.34
C GLY A 490 0.86 -9.48 71.81
N ARG A 491 0.42 -8.34 72.38
CA ARG A 491 1.28 -7.40 73.12
C ARG A 491 2.41 -6.77 72.26
N LYS A 492 2.55 -5.46 72.08
CA LYS A 492 2.67 -4.39 73.09
C LYS A 492 2.96 -3.09 72.33
N ARG A 493 2.44 -1.96 72.81
CA ARG A 493 2.85 -0.60 72.42
C ARG A 493 4.34 -0.35 72.77
N LYS A 494 5.08 0.34 71.90
CA LYS A 494 6.21 1.23 72.24
C LYS A 494 6.42 2.17 71.03
N ARG A 495 5.96 3.42 71.08
CA ARG A 495 6.65 4.64 71.55
C ARG A 495 8.05 4.84 70.93
N VAL A 496 8.14 5.91 70.15
CA VAL A 496 9.22 6.92 70.05
C VAL A 496 10.60 6.42 69.65
N LYS A 497 11.09 6.90 68.51
CA LYS A 497 12.36 7.64 68.50
C LYS A 497 12.41 8.59 67.30
N ASP A 498 12.51 9.86 67.64
CA ASP A 498 12.97 10.95 66.78
C ASP A 498 14.42 10.68 66.34
N GLU A 499 14.77 11.17 65.15
CA GLU A 499 16.14 11.59 64.80
C GLU A 499 16.01 12.56 63.61
N GLU A 500 15.87 13.85 63.95
CA GLU A 500 16.72 14.92 63.38
C GLU A 500 18.17 14.38 63.35
N SER A 501 19.00 14.66 62.36
CA SER A 501 19.66 15.96 62.21
C SER A 501 20.53 15.88 60.95
N GLU A 502 20.71 17.03 60.29
CA GLU A 502 22.03 17.51 59.80
C GLU A 502 22.74 16.74 58.67
N SER A 503 23.55 17.31 57.80
CA SER A 503 23.85 18.66 57.28
C SER A 503 25.12 18.45 56.43
N GLU A 504 25.30 19.25 55.37
CA GLU A 504 26.60 19.50 54.72
C GLU A 504 27.23 18.26 54.00
N GLN A 505 28.09 18.31 53.00
CA GLN A 505 28.97 19.29 52.36
C GLN A 505 29.29 18.67 50.98
N GLU A 506 29.20 19.40 49.87
CA GLU A 506 30.35 19.98 49.14
C GLU A 506 31.51 18.99 48.85
N GLY A 507 31.82 18.83 47.56
CA GLY A 507 32.91 17.98 47.09
C GLY A 507 32.96 17.95 45.56
N ASP A 508 33.50 19.03 44.98
CA ASP A 508 34.12 19.04 43.66
C ASP A 508 35.27 18.04 43.64
N GLU A 509 35.32 17.16 42.64
CA GLU A 509 36.53 16.43 42.29
C GLU A 509 36.75 16.57 40.77
N GLU A 510 37.67 17.48 40.45
CA GLU A 510 38.46 17.49 39.24
C GLU A 510 39.26 16.18 39.13
N LYS A 511 39.36 15.65 37.91
CA LYS A 511 40.30 14.58 37.56
C LYS A 511 40.87 14.81 36.16
N GLU A 512 41.85 15.71 36.09
CA GLU A 512 43.13 15.45 35.40
C GLU A 512 43.78 14.21 36.09
N GLU A 513 44.56 13.34 35.49
CA GLU A 513 45.56 13.50 34.44
C GLU A 513 45.97 12.08 33.98
N ASP A 514 46.82 12.05 32.96
CA ASP A 514 47.86 11.06 32.68
C ASP A 514 47.69 10.01 31.56
N ALA A 515 48.75 10.08 30.75
CA ALA A 515 49.16 9.32 29.60
C ALA A 515 49.90 8.04 30.02
N GLU A 516 50.03 7.12 29.05
CA GLU A 516 51.21 6.28 28.71
C GLU A 516 50.67 5.23 27.70
N GLU A 517 51.12 5.20 26.45
CA GLU A 517 52.38 4.64 25.91
C GLU A 517 52.25 3.13 25.57
N GLU A 518 52.98 2.71 24.53
CA GLU A 518 53.16 1.33 23.99
C GLU A 518 52.00 0.72 23.16
N GLU A 519 52.21 0.02 22.03
CA GLU A 519 53.42 -0.63 21.49
C GLU A 519 53.23 -0.93 19.98
N ASP A 520 54.36 -1.03 19.29
CA ASP A 520 54.55 -1.43 17.90
C ASP A 520 54.17 -2.90 17.63
N ALA A 521 53.71 -3.20 16.40
CA ALA A 521 54.01 -4.48 15.75
C ALA A 521 53.81 -4.41 14.23
N GLU A 522 54.90 -4.77 13.55
CA GLU A 522 55.08 -5.19 12.16
C GLU A 522 54.08 -6.33 11.78
N ASP A 523 53.82 -6.76 10.55
CA ASP A 523 54.79 -7.02 9.49
C ASP A 523 54.09 -7.48 8.18
N ILE A 524 54.89 -7.46 7.12
CA ILE A 524 54.62 -7.80 5.72
C ILE A 524 54.62 -9.33 5.51
N ALA A 525 53.73 -9.88 4.66
CA ALA A 525 54.10 -10.99 3.74
C ALA A 525 53.03 -11.29 2.68
N ALA A 526 53.45 -11.14 1.42
CA ALA A 526 52.79 -11.69 0.24
C ALA A 526 53.04 -13.21 0.14
N GLY A 527 52.04 -13.96 -0.30
CA GLY A 527 52.13 -15.39 -0.59
C GLY A 527 51.38 -15.77 -1.86
N THR A 528 52.14 -16.30 -2.83
CA THR A 528 51.76 -16.93 -4.10
C THR A 528 50.76 -18.08 -3.98
N PRO A 529 49.90 -18.36 -4.99
CA PRO A 529 49.16 -19.61 -5.06
C PRO A 529 49.91 -20.66 -5.89
N THR A 530 50.15 -21.80 -5.27
CA THR A 530 50.68 -23.01 -5.87
C THR A 530 49.56 -23.84 -6.50
N GLU A 531 49.83 -24.25 -7.72
CA GLU A 531 49.16 -25.24 -8.56
C GLU A 531 49.03 -26.60 -7.85
N THR A 532 47.86 -27.24 -7.92
CA THR A 532 47.73 -28.67 -7.61
C THR A 532 46.65 -29.29 -8.50
N GLN A 533 47.12 -30.04 -9.50
CA GLN A 533 46.36 -31.05 -10.23
C GLN A 533 45.98 -32.19 -9.27
N ALA A 534 44.76 -32.70 -9.38
CA ALA A 534 44.40 -34.01 -8.89
C ALA A 534 43.37 -34.65 -9.84
N ASP A 535 43.66 -35.90 -10.14
CA ASP A 535 43.10 -36.75 -11.18
C ASP A 535 41.62 -37.09 -10.97
N SER A 536 40.89 -37.21 -12.08
CA SER A 536 39.60 -37.89 -12.13
C SER A 536 39.82 -39.24 -12.80
N ASN A 537 39.64 -40.31 -12.01
CA ASN A 537 39.69 -41.67 -12.50
C ASN A 537 38.29 -42.31 -12.47
N ASP A 538 38.16 -43.18 -13.44
CA ASP A 538 37.01 -43.83 -14.05
C ASP A 538 36.19 -44.79 -13.16
N SER A 539 34.94 -44.99 -13.58
CA SER A 539 34.14 -46.23 -13.50
C SER A 539 33.85 -46.91 -12.15
N ASN A 540 32.56 -46.99 -11.79
CA ASN A 540 31.92 -48.31 -11.61
C ASN A 540 30.39 -48.27 -11.73
N ALA A 541 29.87 -49.21 -12.50
CA ALA A 541 28.46 -49.58 -12.59
C ALA A 541 28.06 -50.46 -11.40
N GLU A 542 26.79 -50.42 -10.97
CA GLU A 542 26.03 -51.62 -10.56
C GLU A 542 24.52 -51.39 -10.66
N ASP A 543 23.88 -52.40 -11.24
CA ASP A 543 22.46 -52.69 -11.28
C ASP A 543 21.86 -52.87 -9.88
N VAL A 544 20.69 -52.29 -9.58
CA VAL A 544 19.81 -52.78 -8.50
C VAL A 544 18.35 -52.74 -8.92
N GLU A 545 17.92 -53.91 -9.39
CA GLU A 545 16.70 -54.65 -9.10
C GLU A 545 15.46 -53.95 -8.49
N VAL A 546 14.35 -54.15 -9.19
CA VAL A 546 12.96 -53.81 -8.85
C VAL A 546 12.41 -54.77 -7.80
N LEU A 547 11.96 -54.28 -6.64
CA LEU A 547 11.00 -55.00 -5.78
C LEU A 547 9.96 -54.06 -5.15
N LEU A 548 8.70 -54.34 -5.48
CA LEU A 548 7.47 -53.73 -4.95
C LEU A 548 7.25 -54.11 -3.46
N PRO A 549 6.65 -53.22 -2.64
CA PRO A 549 6.01 -53.65 -1.40
C PRO A 549 4.48 -53.85 -1.56
N PRO A 550 3.88 -54.69 -0.68
CA PRO A 550 2.60 -55.35 -0.92
C PRO A 550 1.37 -54.53 -0.51
N THR A 551 0.28 -54.82 -1.23
CA THR A 551 -1.09 -54.49 -0.86
C THR A 551 -1.48 -55.12 0.48
N THR A 552 -1.86 -54.32 1.48
CA THR A 552 -2.72 -54.80 2.56
C THR A 552 -3.92 -53.88 2.77
N SER A 553 -5.07 -54.49 2.54
CA SER A 553 -6.39 -54.07 2.92
C SER A 553 -6.51 -53.90 4.43
N SER A 554 -7.01 -52.76 4.90
CA SER A 554 -7.56 -52.66 6.26
C SER A 554 -8.91 -51.95 6.21
N SER A 555 -9.93 -52.78 6.37
CA SER A 555 -11.32 -52.47 6.68
C SER A 555 -11.41 -51.58 7.91
N ARG A 556 -11.99 -50.38 7.78
CA ARG A 556 -12.45 -49.59 8.93
C ARG A 556 -13.95 -49.35 8.86
N ARG A 557 -14.61 -50.08 9.76
CA ARG A 557 -16.03 -50.06 10.11
C ARG A 557 -16.57 -48.65 10.29
N GLY A 558 -17.71 -48.40 9.65
CA GLY A 558 -18.50 -47.18 9.82
C GLY A 558 -19.07 -47.05 11.24
N ARG A 559 -19.01 -45.82 11.75
CA ARG A 559 -19.85 -45.38 12.88
C ARG A 559 -20.92 -44.44 12.35
N LYS A 560 -22.14 -44.98 12.27
CA LYS A 560 -23.38 -44.23 12.10
C LYS A 560 -23.53 -43.25 13.26
N ARG A 561 -23.47 -41.94 12.99
CA ARG A 561 -24.00 -40.91 13.88
C ARG A 561 -25.43 -40.62 13.44
N LYS A 562 -26.38 -40.94 14.34
CA LYS A 562 -27.79 -40.58 14.24
C LYS A 562 -27.91 -39.07 14.48
N SER A 563 -28.48 -38.35 13.53
CA SER A 563 -28.98 -36.99 13.72
C SER A 563 -30.46 -37.06 14.08
N PRO A 564 -30.95 -36.32 15.09
CA PRO A 564 -32.38 -36.18 15.32
C PRO A 564 -32.95 -35.06 14.44
N LEU A 565 -34.01 -35.40 13.73
CA LEU A 565 -34.86 -34.49 12.95
C LEU A 565 -35.92 -33.84 13.86
N ARG A 566 -36.14 -32.55 13.59
CA ARG A 566 -37.41 -31.78 13.59
C ARG A 566 -38.22 -31.66 14.88
N ASN A 567 -38.49 -30.40 15.26
CA ASN A 567 -39.81 -29.78 15.07
C ASN A 567 -39.72 -28.26 15.32
N ALA A 568 -40.10 -27.46 14.33
CA ALA A 568 -40.50 -26.07 14.49
C ALA A 568 -41.35 -25.70 13.27
N GLU A 569 -42.64 -25.94 13.39
CA GLU A 569 -43.67 -25.24 12.62
C GLU A 569 -43.82 -23.86 13.24
N GLU A 570 -43.59 -22.80 12.47
CA GLU A 570 -44.16 -21.48 12.79
C GLU A 570 -44.40 -20.74 11.48
N GLY A 571 -45.69 -20.51 11.21
CA GLY A 571 -46.19 -19.90 10.00
C GLY A 571 -45.93 -18.39 9.99
N TYR A 572 -45.59 -17.88 8.81
CA TYR A 572 -45.73 -16.46 8.53
C TYR A 572 -46.53 -16.25 7.24
N ALA A 573 -47.51 -15.37 7.41
CA ALA A 573 -48.57 -15.05 6.50
C ALA A 573 -48.09 -14.41 5.18
N VAL A 574 -48.80 -14.75 4.11
CA VAL A 574 -48.71 -14.14 2.78
C VAL A 574 -49.54 -12.85 2.75
N PRO A 575 -48.99 -11.70 2.33
CA PRO A 575 -49.81 -10.59 1.87
C PRO A 575 -50.06 -10.71 0.35
N ARG A 576 -51.33 -10.96 0.01
CA ARG A 576 -51.87 -10.82 -1.35
C ARG A 576 -52.11 -9.34 -1.70
N ARG A 577 -52.05 -9.04 -3.01
CA ARG A 577 -52.48 -7.82 -3.76
C ARG A 577 -51.35 -6.78 -3.88
N TYR A 578 -50.94 -6.35 -5.07
CA TYR A 578 -51.75 -5.76 -6.15
C TYR A 578 -51.38 -6.29 -7.55
N ILE A 579 -52.39 -6.70 -8.33
CA ILE A 579 -52.29 -6.85 -9.79
C ILE A 579 -52.88 -5.57 -10.38
N THR A 580 -52.05 -4.76 -11.04
CA THR A 580 -52.50 -3.64 -11.87
C THR A 580 -52.93 -4.17 -13.24
N ARG A 581 -54.21 -3.95 -13.56
CA ARG A 581 -54.81 -4.09 -14.88
C ARG A 581 -54.01 -3.28 -15.90
N ARG A 582 -53.40 -3.95 -16.88
CA ARG A 582 -52.94 -3.31 -18.12
C ARG A 582 -53.98 -3.60 -19.21
N ARG A 583 -54.75 -2.56 -19.55
CA ARG A 583 -55.53 -2.48 -20.80
C ARG A 583 -54.56 -2.64 -21.97
N ARG A 584 -54.88 -3.55 -22.89
CA ARG A 584 -54.36 -3.55 -24.26
C ARG A 584 -55.56 -3.51 -25.20
N GLY A 585 -55.52 -2.54 -26.12
CA GLY A 585 -55.71 -2.87 -27.53
C GLY A 585 -54.47 -3.59 -28.04
#